data_AF-A0AAD2F5V3-F1
#
_entry.id   AF-A0AAD2F5V3-F1
#
_cell.length_a   1.000
_cell.length_b   1.000
_cell.length_c   1.000
_cell.angle_alpha   90.00
_cell.angle_beta   90.00
_cell.angle_gamma   90.00
#
_symmetry.space_group_name_H-M   'P 1'
#
loop_
_entity.id
_entity.type
_entity.pdbx_description
1 polymer ?
#
loop_
_entity_poly.entity_id
_entity_poly.type
_entity_poly.pdbx_seq_one_letter_code
_entity_poly.pdbx_strand_id
1 'polypeptide(L)'
;MDAIIGFIAALTLSLLSMAGFAKYADMGVRNIQTSAIASQGRVIDQAAAQYVQDNAAALAASVPVGGAATTISVNTLQTAGYLPGGFSANTAFGQTWQVQVSQPTAGRLQTIVMTTGGNPITNTAQLAGIAAQIGAEGGFVPYANQGGNSAMSPSNANGAFGAWQVNLGASGFTNAGSGHVANLLAFTSQQSNANYLYRVSVPGHPELNAMQTDLSMQDVGGTAHNIAGANNVTAGGTVTGGKLVSNGDVNAAGNATINGTLSAAAGRVTAWNNAAEGGVITMQGANGVNMYVENLNGTLRLVNSPWNAQLLTVDQSGNTVANGGVSSTNAPGYGQTTLNQWGLASTGDIYVEPANGHNLNLSTTAWNGTGQLNSQFAQNWFQHRVVANEYLQVNGGASPNTSCSPNGIAAVNADGSGQWLNCVFGTWKPIGGNLLRYGKYTATHGTYIPAPSCPAGGTAMIVVTPANFSVDTTTTVNYGAWGSGPWTVYIVDGASSPLWGATAAVGTYCGY
;
A
#
# COMPACT_ATOMS: atom_id res chain seq x y z
N MET A 1 -82.98 66.00 72.11
CA MET A 1 -82.77 64.54 72.29
C MET A 1 -82.11 63.88 71.08
N ASP A 2 -82.06 64.51 69.91
CA ASP A 2 -81.52 63.89 68.68
C ASP A 2 -80.00 63.65 68.66
N ALA A 3 -79.20 64.46 69.35
CA ALA A 3 -77.74 64.29 69.35
C ALA A 3 -77.26 63.03 70.10
N ILE A 4 -77.98 62.61 71.15
CA ILE A 4 -77.58 61.45 71.97
C ILE A 4 -77.89 60.13 71.25
N ILE A 5 -79.01 60.05 70.52
CA ILE A 5 -79.38 58.86 69.74
C ILE A 5 -78.41 58.65 68.57
N GLY A 6 -77.99 59.74 67.90
CA GLY A 6 -76.99 59.68 66.82
C GLY A 6 -75.62 59.19 67.31
N PHE A 7 -75.16 59.62 68.49
CA PHE A 7 -73.90 59.16 69.07
C PHE A 7 -73.95 57.67 69.45
N ILE A 8 -75.04 57.18 70.06
CA ILE A 8 -75.18 55.77 70.42
C ILE A 8 -75.23 54.88 69.16
N ALA A 9 -75.95 55.30 68.11
CA ALA A 9 -76.01 54.57 66.84
C ALA A 9 -74.63 54.53 66.12
N ALA A 10 -73.87 55.62 66.16
CA ALA A 10 -72.52 55.66 65.59
C ALA A 10 -71.52 54.78 66.36
N LEU A 11 -71.64 54.70 67.69
CA LEU A 11 -70.77 53.88 68.53
C LEU A 11 -71.06 52.38 68.36
N THR A 12 -72.33 51.99 68.22
CA THR A 12 -72.70 50.59 67.95
C THR A 12 -72.26 50.16 66.54
N LEU A 13 -72.42 51.01 65.53
CA LEU A 13 -71.89 50.76 64.18
C LEU A 13 -70.36 50.70 64.16
N SER A 14 -69.67 51.54 64.95
CA SER A 14 -68.21 51.52 65.06
C SER A 14 -67.70 50.26 65.76
N LEU A 15 -68.36 49.79 66.83
CA LEU A 15 -68.02 48.54 67.51
C LEU A 15 -68.28 47.30 66.64
N LEU A 16 -69.37 47.31 65.85
CA LEU A 16 -69.64 46.26 64.85
C LEU A 16 -68.58 46.26 63.73
N SER A 17 -68.12 47.44 63.31
CA SER A 17 -67.05 47.57 62.30
C SER A 17 -65.68 47.11 62.82
N MET A 18 -65.36 47.36 64.11
CA MET A 18 -64.12 46.88 64.75
C MET A 18 -64.13 45.35 64.94
N ALA A 19 -65.27 44.75 65.31
CA ALA A 19 -65.41 43.30 65.39
C ALA A 19 -65.27 42.63 64.02
N GLY A 20 -65.75 43.29 62.95
CA GLY A 20 -65.52 42.87 61.57
C GLY A 20 -64.05 43.00 61.16
N PHE A 21 -63.41 44.14 61.45
CA PHE A 21 -62.01 44.40 61.12
C PHE A 21 -61.05 43.41 61.79
N ALA A 22 -61.26 43.07 63.07
CA ALA A 22 -60.45 42.07 63.75
C ALA A 22 -60.53 40.69 63.08
N LYS A 23 -61.71 40.28 62.62
CA LYS A 23 -61.88 39.05 61.83
C LYS A 23 -61.20 39.14 60.45
N TYR A 24 -61.30 40.29 59.77
CA TYR A 24 -60.62 40.50 58.48
C TYR A 24 -59.09 40.56 58.60
N ALA A 25 -58.56 41.16 59.66
CA ALA A 25 -57.13 41.20 59.95
C ALA A 25 -56.58 39.80 60.27
N ASP A 26 -57.30 39.02 61.09
CA ASP A 26 -56.97 37.62 61.39
C ASP A 26 -57.06 36.73 60.13
N MET A 27 -58.09 36.89 59.30
CA MET A 27 -58.17 36.23 57.98
C MET A 27 -57.02 36.66 57.05
N GLY A 28 -56.62 37.93 57.08
CA GLY A 28 -55.49 38.46 56.30
C GLY A 28 -54.15 37.83 56.68
N VAL A 29 -53.83 37.79 57.98
CA VAL A 29 -52.61 37.12 58.49
C VAL A 29 -52.61 35.63 58.14
N ARG A 30 -53.77 34.95 58.27
CA ARG A 30 -53.91 33.54 57.90
C ARG A 30 -53.68 33.30 56.42
N ASN A 31 -54.23 34.14 55.54
CA ASN A 31 -54.03 34.04 54.10
C ASN A 31 -52.55 34.23 53.71
N ILE A 32 -51.84 35.16 54.38
CA ILE A 32 -50.40 35.35 54.18
C ILE A 32 -49.63 34.10 54.65
N GLN A 33 -49.96 33.56 55.82
CA GLN A 33 -49.34 32.32 56.32
C GLN A 33 -49.60 31.13 55.39
N THR A 34 -50.83 30.95 54.92
CA THR A 34 -51.20 29.92 53.95
C THR A 34 -50.38 30.05 52.67
N SER A 35 -50.31 31.27 52.12
CA SER A 35 -49.56 31.53 50.88
C SER A 35 -48.06 31.34 51.06
N ALA A 36 -47.50 31.71 52.21
CA ALA A 36 -46.09 31.54 52.51
C ALA A 36 -45.72 30.05 52.61
N ILE A 37 -46.51 29.26 53.34
CA ILE A 37 -46.28 27.81 53.47
C ILE A 37 -46.48 27.11 52.13
N ALA A 38 -47.53 27.47 51.38
CA ALA A 38 -47.76 26.90 50.05
C ALA A 38 -46.64 27.25 49.07
N SER A 39 -46.12 28.48 49.12
CA SER A 39 -44.97 28.87 48.30
C SER A 39 -43.69 28.14 48.69
N GLN A 40 -43.44 27.96 49.99
CA GLN A 40 -42.33 27.15 50.47
C GLN A 40 -42.47 25.70 49.98
N GLY A 41 -43.67 25.12 50.09
CA GLY A 41 -44.01 23.78 49.61
C GLY A 41 -43.64 23.59 48.14
N ARG A 42 -44.08 24.48 47.24
CA ARG A 42 -43.73 24.39 45.81
C ARG A 42 -42.22 24.42 45.53
N VAL A 43 -41.47 25.25 46.26
CA VAL A 43 -40.02 25.36 46.07
C VAL A 43 -39.31 24.07 46.49
N ILE A 44 -39.71 23.47 47.61
CA ILE A 44 -39.13 22.20 48.05
C ILE A 44 -39.64 21.01 47.21
N ASP A 45 -40.88 21.04 46.72
CA ASP A 45 -41.41 20.02 45.81
C ASP A 45 -40.57 19.95 44.51
N GLN A 46 -40.25 21.11 43.91
CA GLN A 46 -39.39 21.19 42.74
C GLN A 46 -37.97 20.68 43.01
N ALA A 47 -37.37 21.07 44.13
CA ALA A 47 -36.05 20.62 44.53
C ALA A 47 -36.00 19.10 44.78
N ALA A 48 -37.02 18.58 45.46
CA ALA A 48 -37.19 17.15 45.73
C ALA A 48 -37.38 16.36 44.43
N ALA A 49 -38.18 16.89 43.50
CA ALA A 49 -38.39 16.27 42.20
C ALA A 49 -37.11 16.11 41.40
N GLN A 50 -36.32 17.18 41.28
CA GLN A 50 -35.06 17.15 40.56
C GLN A 50 -34.04 16.22 41.25
N TYR A 51 -33.92 16.29 42.58
CA TYR A 51 -33.00 15.41 43.33
C TYR A 51 -33.33 13.93 43.16
N VAL A 52 -34.61 13.55 43.28
CA VAL A 52 -35.03 12.15 43.15
C VAL A 52 -34.86 11.65 41.72
N GLN A 53 -35.06 12.51 40.71
CA GLN A 53 -34.81 12.16 39.31
C GLN A 53 -33.32 11.91 39.03
N ASP A 54 -32.44 12.83 39.42
CA ASP A 54 -31.01 12.73 39.14
C ASP A 54 -30.33 11.56 39.90
N ASN A 55 -30.88 11.20 41.06
CA ASN A 55 -30.35 10.13 41.91
C ASN A 55 -31.21 8.86 41.86
N ALA A 56 -32.11 8.72 40.89
CA ALA A 56 -33.10 7.64 40.85
C ALA A 56 -32.48 6.24 40.92
N ALA A 57 -31.37 6.00 40.22
CA ALA A 57 -30.69 4.71 40.21
C ALA A 57 -30.06 4.38 41.58
N ALA A 58 -29.42 5.36 42.23
CA ALA A 58 -28.82 5.19 43.54
C ALA A 58 -29.90 4.99 44.62
N LEU A 59 -30.96 5.79 44.59
CA LEU A 59 -32.10 5.69 45.50
C LEU A 59 -32.84 4.35 45.33
N ALA A 60 -33.04 3.88 44.10
CA ALA A 60 -33.68 2.59 43.84
C ALA A 60 -32.87 1.37 44.34
N ALA A 61 -31.55 1.55 44.53
CA ALA A 61 -30.67 0.55 45.12
C ALA A 61 -30.62 0.65 46.65
N SER A 62 -30.75 1.85 47.22
CA SER A 62 -30.61 2.08 48.67
C SER A 62 -31.92 2.02 49.45
N VAL A 63 -33.06 2.37 48.84
CA VAL A 63 -34.37 2.38 49.51
C VAL A 63 -34.95 0.95 49.51
N PRO A 64 -35.32 0.38 50.67
CA PRO A 64 -35.87 -0.97 50.72
C PRO A 64 -37.22 -1.10 49.98
N VAL A 65 -37.36 -2.14 49.16
CA VAL A 65 -38.63 -2.46 48.47
C VAL A 65 -39.69 -2.88 49.49
N GLY A 66 -40.83 -2.18 49.52
CA GLY A 66 -41.92 -2.44 50.47
C GLY A 66 -41.58 -2.13 51.95
N GLY A 67 -40.44 -1.48 52.20
CA GLY A 67 -39.96 -1.15 53.54
C GLY A 67 -40.16 0.32 53.92
N ALA A 68 -39.48 0.75 54.99
CA ALA A 68 -39.53 2.12 55.46
C ALA A 68 -38.93 3.11 54.44
N ALA A 69 -39.57 4.27 54.31
CA ALA A 69 -39.09 5.35 53.46
C ALA A 69 -37.76 5.92 53.99
N THR A 70 -36.90 6.34 53.07
CA THR A 70 -35.66 7.05 53.41
C THR A 70 -35.91 8.55 53.44
N THR A 71 -35.49 9.21 54.52
CA THR A 71 -35.62 10.67 54.66
C THR A 71 -34.45 11.39 53.97
N ILE A 72 -34.77 12.33 53.08
CA ILE A 72 -33.85 13.30 52.51
C ILE A 72 -34.10 14.64 53.24
N SER A 73 -33.10 15.10 53.96
CA SER A 73 -33.20 16.34 54.74
C SER A 73 -33.11 17.58 53.84
N VAL A 74 -33.66 18.71 54.31
CA VAL A 74 -33.49 20.02 53.67
C VAL A 74 -32.00 20.35 53.49
N ASN A 75 -31.17 20.02 54.48
CA ASN A 75 -29.72 20.25 54.42
C ASN A 75 -29.04 19.43 53.31
N THR A 76 -29.52 18.21 53.04
CA THR A 76 -29.04 17.38 51.92
C THR A 76 -29.34 18.06 50.58
N LEU A 77 -30.57 18.55 50.41
CA LEU A 77 -30.97 19.27 49.18
C LEU A 77 -30.20 20.57 48.98
N GLN A 78 -29.88 21.28 50.07
CA GLN A 78 -29.06 22.50 50.04
C GLN A 78 -27.60 22.21 49.68
N THR A 79 -26.99 21.21 50.33
CA THR A 79 -25.59 20.84 50.08
C THR A 79 -25.40 20.30 48.67
N ALA A 80 -26.37 19.57 48.15
CA ALA A 80 -26.35 19.02 46.80
C ALA A 80 -26.73 20.05 45.71
N GLY A 81 -27.08 21.29 46.09
CA GLY A 81 -27.35 22.39 45.15
C GLY A 81 -28.77 22.45 44.58
N TYR A 82 -29.69 21.59 45.03
CA TYR A 82 -31.08 21.54 44.54
C TYR A 82 -32.00 22.56 45.22
N LEU A 83 -31.62 23.03 46.41
CA LEU A 83 -32.39 24.01 47.19
C LEU A 83 -31.49 25.19 47.58
N PRO A 84 -31.96 26.45 47.46
CA PRO A 84 -31.16 27.61 47.85
C PRO A 84 -30.75 27.57 49.34
N GLY A 85 -29.51 27.95 49.64
CA GLY A 85 -29.02 27.99 51.02
C GLY A 85 -29.83 28.90 51.97
N GLY A 86 -30.56 29.88 51.42
CA GLY A 86 -31.47 30.76 52.18
C GLY A 86 -32.86 30.19 52.46
N PHE A 87 -33.18 28.97 52.01
CA PHE A 87 -34.48 28.35 52.27
C PHE A 87 -34.63 27.97 53.75
N SER A 88 -35.73 28.41 54.38
CA SER A 88 -36.07 28.04 55.76
C SER A 88 -36.69 26.64 55.80
N ALA A 89 -36.08 25.73 56.57
CA ALA A 89 -36.64 24.41 56.82
C ALA A 89 -37.96 24.46 57.60
N ASN A 90 -38.23 25.53 58.35
CA ASN A 90 -39.39 25.62 59.24
C ASN A 90 -40.50 26.51 58.62
N THR A 91 -41.74 26.09 58.81
CA THR A 91 -42.97 26.81 58.45
C THR A 91 -43.36 27.84 59.52
N ALA A 92 -44.35 28.68 59.21
CA ALA A 92 -44.91 29.65 60.16
C ALA A 92 -45.54 29.00 61.43
N PHE A 93 -45.82 27.69 61.41
CA PHE A 93 -46.32 26.92 62.56
C PHE A 93 -45.20 26.19 63.33
N GLY A 94 -43.93 26.43 62.95
CA GLY A 94 -42.77 25.76 63.53
C GLY A 94 -42.62 24.30 63.09
N GLN A 95 -43.38 23.85 62.08
CA GLN A 95 -43.25 22.52 61.50
C GLN A 95 -42.05 22.51 60.53
N THR A 96 -41.30 21.43 60.47
CA THR A 96 -40.10 21.31 59.64
C THR A 96 -40.40 20.52 58.36
N TRP A 97 -40.03 21.05 57.21
CA TRP A 97 -40.11 20.33 55.95
C TRP A 97 -39.12 19.17 55.90
N GLN A 98 -39.56 18.05 55.34
CA GLN A 98 -38.74 16.89 55.05
C GLN A 98 -39.25 16.19 53.79
N VAL A 99 -38.35 15.52 53.08
CA VAL A 99 -38.68 14.71 51.92
C VAL A 99 -38.48 13.24 52.30
N GLN A 100 -39.41 12.37 51.94
CA GLN A 100 -39.30 10.93 52.14
C GLN A 100 -39.52 10.20 50.84
N VAL A 101 -38.65 9.24 50.54
CA VAL A 101 -38.72 8.40 49.34
C VAL A 101 -38.97 6.96 49.77
N SER A 102 -40.06 6.37 49.31
CA SER A 102 -40.36 4.95 49.48
C SER A 102 -40.32 4.21 48.14
N GLN A 103 -40.22 2.89 48.21
CA GLN A 103 -40.19 2.02 47.05
C GLN A 103 -41.27 0.94 47.17
N PRO A 104 -42.56 1.25 46.91
CA PRO A 104 -43.65 0.28 47.06
C PRO A 104 -43.49 -0.96 46.16
N THR A 105 -42.83 -0.79 45.00
CA THR A 105 -42.47 -1.87 44.08
C THR A 105 -41.04 -1.64 43.59
N ALA A 106 -40.29 -2.70 43.30
CA ALA A 106 -38.91 -2.58 42.83
C ALA A 106 -38.79 -1.64 41.63
N GLY A 107 -37.90 -0.64 41.72
CA GLY A 107 -37.68 0.35 40.66
C GLY A 107 -38.75 1.44 40.53
N ARG A 108 -39.79 1.44 41.36
CA ARG A 108 -40.81 2.50 41.42
C ARG A 108 -40.68 3.29 42.70
N LEU A 109 -40.10 4.50 42.58
CA LEU A 109 -39.96 5.44 43.68
C LEU A 109 -41.23 6.28 43.84
N GLN A 110 -41.71 6.41 45.07
CA GLN A 110 -42.78 7.31 45.45
C GLN A 110 -42.23 8.28 46.49
N THR A 111 -42.48 9.57 46.33
CA THR A 111 -41.92 10.58 47.24
C THR A 111 -43.02 11.42 47.86
N ILE A 112 -42.91 11.67 49.15
CA ILE A 112 -43.75 12.62 49.87
C ILE A 112 -42.87 13.73 50.43
N VAL A 113 -43.28 14.97 50.19
CA VAL A 113 -42.71 16.16 50.84
C VAL A 113 -43.69 16.58 51.92
N MET A 114 -43.27 16.50 53.18
CA MET A 114 -44.17 16.70 54.30
C MET A 114 -43.54 17.58 55.38
N THR A 115 -44.40 18.16 56.20
CA THR A 115 -43.98 18.86 57.42
C THR A 115 -44.06 17.93 58.63
N THR A 116 -43.08 17.96 59.53
CA THR A 116 -43.06 17.21 60.80
C THR A 116 -42.76 18.10 62.00
N GLY A 117 -43.21 17.69 63.19
CA GLY A 117 -43.00 18.45 64.43
C GLY A 117 -43.74 19.79 64.43
N GLY A 118 -43.40 20.69 65.36
CA GLY A 118 -44.07 21.98 65.49
C GLY A 118 -45.52 21.89 65.97
N ASN A 119 -46.28 22.96 65.77
CA ASN A 119 -47.69 23.01 66.16
C ASN A 119 -48.60 22.51 65.02
N PRO A 120 -49.56 21.61 65.30
CA PRO A 120 -50.50 21.16 64.27
C PRO A 120 -51.43 22.31 63.85
N ILE A 121 -51.68 22.44 62.55
CA ILE A 121 -52.59 23.45 61.99
C ILE A 121 -54.03 23.04 62.31
N THR A 122 -54.59 23.56 63.41
CA THR A 122 -55.92 23.20 63.93
C THR A 122 -57.08 23.71 63.08
N ASN A 123 -56.85 24.77 62.29
CA ASN A 123 -57.84 25.26 61.34
C ASN A 123 -57.85 24.36 60.09
N THR A 124 -58.86 23.49 60.01
CA THR A 124 -59.05 22.52 58.94
C THR A 124 -59.19 23.16 57.55
N ALA A 125 -59.81 24.35 57.46
CA ALA A 125 -59.94 25.09 56.20
C ALA A 125 -58.61 25.70 55.76
N GLN A 126 -57.82 26.21 56.71
CA GLN A 126 -56.46 26.73 56.43
C GLN A 126 -55.53 25.61 55.93
N LEU A 127 -55.58 24.44 56.57
CA LEU A 127 -54.80 23.26 56.20
C LEU A 127 -55.12 22.79 54.78
N ALA A 128 -56.41 22.63 54.47
CA ALA A 128 -56.84 22.27 53.11
C ALA A 128 -56.51 23.37 52.09
N GLY A 129 -56.58 24.64 52.50
CA GLY A 129 -56.21 25.79 51.67
C GLY A 129 -54.72 25.82 51.30
N ILE A 130 -53.82 25.44 52.21
CA ILE A 130 -52.38 25.32 51.92
C ILE A 130 -52.16 24.28 50.82
N ALA A 131 -52.73 23.08 50.99
CA ALA A 131 -52.62 22.02 50.00
C ALA A 131 -53.18 22.45 48.62
N ALA A 132 -54.35 23.07 48.59
CA ALA A 132 -54.96 23.57 47.36
C ALA A 132 -54.10 24.64 46.68
N GLN A 133 -53.41 25.49 47.45
CA GLN A 133 -52.56 26.52 46.90
C GLN A 133 -51.21 25.98 46.39
N ILE A 134 -50.71 24.86 46.93
CA ILE A 134 -49.50 24.19 46.42
C ILE A 134 -49.73 23.67 45.00
N GLY A 135 -50.89 23.05 44.75
CA GLY A 135 -51.31 22.58 43.42
C GLY A 135 -51.70 21.11 43.42
N ALA A 136 -51.58 20.44 42.27
CA ALA A 136 -52.02 19.05 42.08
C ALA A 136 -51.30 18.06 43.03
N GLU A 137 -50.04 18.34 43.35
CA GLU A 137 -49.21 17.54 44.27
C GLU A 137 -49.55 17.83 45.74
N GLY A 138 -50.16 18.98 46.03
CA GLY A 138 -50.41 19.48 47.37
C GLY A 138 -51.41 18.63 48.14
N GLY A 139 -51.05 18.29 49.38
CA GLY A 139 -51.92 17.51 50.26
C GLY A 139 -51.67 17.79 51.74
N PHE A 140 -52.42 17.09 52.58
CA PHE A 140 -52.37 17.26 54.04
C PHE A 140 -52.79 15.99 54.78
N VAL A 141 -52.39 15.90 56.04
CA VAL A 141 -52.87 14.87 56.97
C VAL A 141 -54.10 15.44 57.71
N PRO A 142 -55.32 14.94 57.42
CA PRO A 142 -56.55 15.52 57.94
C PRO A 142 -56.77 15.14 59.40
N TYR A 143 -57.67 15.88 60.05
CA TYR A 143 -58.30 15.43 61.30
C TYR A 143 -59.37 14.37 61.01
N ALA A 144 -59.66 13.52 62.00
CA ALA A 144 -60.68 12.49 61.84
C ALA A 144 -62.04 13.10 61.47
N ASN A 145 -62.68 12.57 60.41
CA ASN A 145 -63.96 13.05 59.89
C ASN A 145 -63.97 14.56 59.51
N GLN A 146 -62.81 15.10 59.11
CA GLN A 146 -62.71 16.50 58.69
C GLN A 146 -63.67 16.82 57.53
N GLY A 147 -64.42 17.92 57.66
CA GLY A 147 -65.42 18.32 56.66
C GLY A 147 -66.61 17.37 56.51
N GLY A 148 -66.83 16.46 57.48
CA GLY A 148 -67.92 15.47 57.42
C GLY A 148 -67.62 14.25 56.54
N ASN A 149 -66.38 14.10 56.05
CA ASN A 149 -65.98 12.98 55.22
C ASN A 149 -65.35 11.85 56.06
N SER A 150 -66.00 10.68 56.10
CA SER A 150 -65.53 9.51 56.86
C SER A 150 -64.26 8.86 56.29
N ALA A 151 -63.88 9.19 55.04
CA ALA A 151 -62.62 8.75 54.45
C ALA A 151 -61.39 9.57 54.93
N MET A 152 -61.61 10.70 55.62
CA MET A 152 -60.54 11.52 56.20
C MET A 152 -60.09 10.95 57.55
N SER A 153 -58.92 10.32 57.55
CA SER A 153 -58.27 9.72 58.72
C SER A 153 -56.86 10.27 58.93
N PRO A 154 -56.40 10.44 60.18
CA PRO A 154 -55.02 10.82 60.50
C PRO A 154 -53.96 9.84 59.99
N SER A 155 -54.35 8.64 59.53
CA SER A 155 -53.44 7.65 58.94
C SER A 155 -53.15 7.87 57.45
N ASN A 156 -53.91 8.76 56.80
CA ASN A 156 -53.82 9.01 55.36
C ASN A 156 -53.38 10.45 55.08
N ALA A 157 -52.47 10.64 54.13
CA ALA A 157 -52.30 11.91 53.47
C ALA A 157 -53.31 12.02 52.32
N ASN A 158 -53.98 13.18 52.20
CA ASN A 158 -55.01 13.42 51.20
C ASN A 158 -54.63 14.65 50.39
N GLY A 159 -54.69 14.51 49.06
CA GLY A 159 -54.53 15.63 48.14
C GLY A 159 -55.65 16.65 48.26
N ALA A 160 -55.36 17.89 47.87
CA ALA A 160 -56.38 18.93 47.77
C ALA A 160 -57.60 18.44 46.97
N PHE A 161 -58.80 18.72 47.47
CA PHE A 161 -60.08 18.29 46.89
C PHE A 161 -60.22 16.77 46.65
N GLY A 162 -59.38 15.94 47.28
CA GLY A 162 -59.42 14.47 47.13
C GLY A 162 -58.74 13.96 45.85
N ALA A 163 -57.83 14.73 45.25
CA ALA A 163 -57.13 14.36 44.01
C ALA A 163 -56.34 13.05 44.11
N TRP A 164 -55.84 12.73 45.30
CA TRP A 164 -55.14 11.49 45.60
C TRP A 164 -55.26 11.17 47.09
N GLN A 165 -55.02 9.92 47.46
CA GLN A 165 -54.96 9.48 48.85
C GLN A 165 -53.86 8.45 49.02
N VAL A 166 -53.01 8.63 50.03
CA VAL A 166 -51.93 7.69 50.35
C VAL A 166 -52.01 7.34 51.83
N ASN A 167 -52.04 6.04 52.13
CA ASN A 167 -51.89 5.58 53.50
C ASN A 167 -50.41 5.67 53.88
N LEU A 168 -50.08 6.49 54.88
CA LEU A 168 -48.70 6.82 55.22
C LEU A 168 -47.95 5.57 55.70
N GLY A 169 -48.54 4.83 56.65
CA GLY A 169 -47.92 3.63 57.22
C GLY A 169 -47.77 2.49 56.23
N ALA A 170 -48.81 2.17 55.45
CA ALA A 170 -48.78 1.08 54.47
C ALA A 170 -47.82 1.36 53.30
N SER A 171 -47.51 2.64 53.04
CA SER A 171 -46.57 3.05 51.98
C SER A 171 -45.15 3.32 52.50
N GLY A 172 -44.88 2.98 53.77
CA GLY A 172 -43.57 3.13 54.40
C GLY A 172 -43.22 4.54 54.89
N PHE A 173 -44.10 5.52 54.71
CA PHE A 173 -43.88 6.91 55.13
C PHE A 173 -44.13 7.11 56.63
N THR A 174 -43.42 8.07 57.20
CA THR A 174 -43.64 8.49 58.59
C THR A 174 -44.98 9.22 58.71
N ASN A 175 -45.74 8.94 59.77
CA ASN A 175 -46.97 9.67 60.05
C ASN A 175 -46.71 10.87 60.98
N ALA A 176 -46.79 12.09 60.46
CA ALA A 176 -46.67 13.31 61.24
C ALA A 176 -47.87 13.61 62.16
N GLY A 177 -49.00 12.93 61.94
CA GLY A 177 -50.28 13.23 62.59
C GLY A 177 -51.04 14.39 61.93
N SER A 178 -52.30 14.57 62.32
CA SER A 178 -53.19 15.59 61.75
C SER A 178 -52.64 17.01 61.88
N GLY A 179 -52.96 17.88 60.92
CA GLY A 179 -52.54 19.28 60.94
C GLY A 179 -51.19 19.55 60.25
N HIS A 180 -50.67 18.59 59.49
CA HIS A 180 -49.42 18.71 58.72
C HIS A 180 -49.68 18.68 57.22
N VAL A 181 -48.84 19.38 56.46
CA VAL A 181 -48.83 19.36 55.00
C VAL A 181 -48.09 18.10 54.53
N ALA A 182 -48.59 17.46 53.48
CA ALA A 182 -47.99 16.28 52.86
C ALA A 182 -48.29 16.30 51.35
N ASN A 183 -47.30 16.63 50.54
CA ASN A 183 -47.38 16.70 49.09
C ASN A 183 -46.87 15.40 48.49
N LEU A 184 -47.55 14.86 47.48
CA LEU A 184 -47.18 13.61 46.83
C LEU A 184 -46.54 13.90 45.48
N LEU A 185 -45.26 13.52 45.34
CA LEU A 185 -44.52 13.52 44.08
C LEU A 185 -44.49 12.09 43.54
N ALA A 186 -45.34 11.80 42.56
CA ALA A 186 -45.40 10.50 41.92
C ALA A 186 -44.45 10.45 40.72
N PHE A 187 -43.39 9.64 40.80
CA PHE A 187 -42.49 9.40 39.66
C PHE A 187 -42.90 8.11 38.94
N THR A 188 -43.32 8.22 37.68
CA THR A 188 -43.53 7.05 36.83
C THR A 188 -42.20 6.61 36.25
N SER A 189 -41.49 5.72 36.96
CA SER A 189 -40.35 4.87 36.53
C SER A 189 -39.32 5.46 35.55
N GLN A 190 -38.05 5.48 36.00
CA GLN A 190 -36.82 5.41 35.20
C GLN A 190 -36.86 6.16 33.85
N GLN A 191 -36.64 7.47 33.84
CA GLN A 191 -36.36 8.15 32.57
C GLN A 191 -35.23 9.17 32.65
N SER A 192 -34.29 8.95 31.73
CA SER A 192 -33.23 9.83 31.24
C SER A 192 -31.88 9.76 31.98
N ASN A 193 -31.04 8.82 31.53
CA ASN A 193 -29.58 9.02 31.53
C ASN A 193 -29.29 10.33 30.77
N ALA A 194 -29.12 11.44 31.49
CA ALA A 194 -29.04 12.78 30.93
C ALA A 194 -27.65 13.20 30.39
N ASN A 195 -26.80 12.23 30.03
CA ASN A 195 -25.48 12.54 29.45
C ASN A 195 -25.58 12.58 27.92
N TYR A 196 -26.24 13.62 27.39
CA TYR A 196 -26.23 13.89 25.96
C TYR A 196 -24.88 14.48 25.55
N LEU A 197 -24.37 14.09 24.38
CA LEU A 197 -23.23 14.77 23.76
C LEU A 197 -23.71 16.13 23.22
N TYR A 198 -23.22 17.22 23.80
CA TYR A 198 -23.51 18.56 23.30
C TYR A 198 -22.74 18.80 22.01
N ARG A 199 -23.47 19.19 20.96
CA ARG A 199 -22.91 19.53 19.63
C ARG A 199 -22.76 21.03 19.40
N VAL A 200 -23.10 21.82 20.42
CA VAL A 200 -22.92 23.26 20.48
C VAL A 200 -22.14 23.59 21.74
N SER A 201 -21.28 24.60 21.68
CA SER A 201 -20.55 25.03 22.87
C SER A 201 -21.52 25.53 23.92
N VAL A 202 -21.39 25.03 25.14
CA VAL A 202 -22.08 25.53 26.34
C VAL A 202 -21.10 26.45 27.09
N PRO A 203 -21.25 27.79 27.01
CA PRO A 203 -20.32 28.71 27.64
C PRO A 203 -20.27 28.53 29.16
N GLY A 204 -19.06 28.61 29.74
CA GLY A 204 -18.85 28.45 31.19
C GLY A 204 -18.84 27.01 31.70
N HIS A 205 -19.16 26.03 30.85
CA HIS A 205 -19.30 24.61 31.20
C HIS A 205 -18.35 23.72 30.38
N PRO A 206 -17.04 23.70 30.68
CA PRO A 206 -16.08 22.87 29.94
C PRO A 206 -16.40 21.37 30.02
N GLU A 207 -16.99 20.90 31.11
CA GLU A 207 -17.42 19.52 31.33
C GLU A 207 -18.49 19.04 30.35
N LEU A 208 -19.30 19.95 29.80
CA LEU A 208 -20.33 19.64 28.81
C LEU A 208 -19.80 19.69 27.37
N ASN A 209 -18.62 20.28 27.17
CA ASN A 209 -17.99 20.45 25.86
C ASN A 209 -16.87 19.42 25.61
N ALA A 210 -16.61 18.52 26.55
CA ALA A 210 -15.58 17.50 26.47
C ALA A 210 -16.17 16.11 26.75
N MET A 211 -15.70 15.08 26.03
CA MET A 211 -16.03 13.69 26.35
C MET A 211 -15.13 13.21 27.49
N GLN A 212 -15.71 12.57 28.51
CA GLN A 212 -14.94 11.96 29.62
C GLN A 212 -14.62 10.47 29.39
N THR A 213 -15.18 9.89 28.33
CA THR A 213 -14.98 8.51 27.90
C THR A 213 -15.02 8.47 26.38
N ASP A 214 -14.50 7.39 25.79
CA ASP A 214 -14.55 7.19 24.35
C ASP A 214 -16.00 7.11 23.84
N LEU A 215 -16.27 7.77 22.72
CA LEU A 215 -17.54 7.62 22.01
C LEU A 215 -17.50 6.33 21.20
N SER A 216 -18.21 5.31 21.66
CA SER A 216 -18.47 4.13 20.84
C SER A 216 -19.34 4.52 19.65
N MET A 217 -18.87 4.18 18.45
CA MET A 217 -19.66 4.28 17.21
C MET A 217 -20.35 2.95 16.88
N GLN A 218 -20.49 2.06 17.87
CA GLN A 218 -21.22 0.80 17.75
C GLN A 218 -22.49 0.83 18.59
N ASP A 219 -23.57 0.25 18.08
CA ASP A 219 -24.77 0.01 18.89
C ASP A 219 -24.56 -1.12 19.91
N VAL A 220 -25.57 -1.36 20.76
CA VAL A 220 -25.54 -2.42 21.78
C VAL A 220 -25.47 -3.82 21.17
N GLY A 221 -25.86 -3.98 19.89
CA GLY A 221 -25.75 -5.22 19.14
C GLY A 221 -24.39 -5.43 18.46
N GLY A 222 -23.46 -4.47 18.56
CA GLY A 222 -22.14 -4.52 17.93
C GLY A 222 -22.12 -4.04 16.47
N THR A 223 -23.22 -3.46 15.96
CA THR A 223 -23.23 -2.89 14.61
C THR A 223 -22.45 -1.59 14.61
N ALA A 224 -21.42 -1.50 13.76
CA ALA A 224 -20.66 -0.26 13.57
C ALA A 224 -21.44 0.77 12.73
N HIS A 225 -21.29 2.04 13.06
CA HIS A 225 -21.88 3.17 12.35
C HIS A 225 -20.82 4.05 11.70
N ASN A 226 -21.21 4.69 10.59
CA ASN A 226 -20.32 5.55 9.81
C ASN A 226 -20.27 6.98 10.38
N ILE A 227 -19.12 7.64 10.22
CA ILE A 227 -19.01 9.10 10.36
C ILE A 227 -19.19 9.71 8.96
N ALA A 228 -20.34 10.32 8.71
CA ALA A 228 -20.65 10.96 7.43
C ALA A 228 -20.72 12.49 7.57
N GLY A 229 -20.30 13.24 6.55
CA GLY A 229 -20.38 14.70 6.52
C GLY A 229 -19.33 15.45 7.37
N ALA A 230 -18.33 14.75 7.90
CA ALA A 230 -17.20 15.39 8.57
C ALA A 230 -16.33 16.12 7.53
N ASN A 231 -16.08 17.42 7.74
CA ASN A 231 -15.19 18.20 6.88
C ASN A 231 -13.71 17.82 7.10
N ASN A 232 -13.33 17.58 8.35
CA ASN A 232 -11.97 17.17 8.71
C ASN A 232 -12.01 16.14 9.83
N VAL A 233 -11.13 15.13 9.74
CA VAL A 233 -10.92 14.11 10.78
C VAL A 233 -9.43 14.09 11.09
N THR A 234 -9.04 14.60 12.26
CA THR A 234 -7.65 14.63 12.70
C THR A 234 -7.47 13.67 13.87
N ALA A 235 -6.68 12.63 13.67
CA ALA A 235 -6.31 11.67 14.70
C ALA A 235 -4.86 11.91 15.12
N GLY A 236 -4.61 12.15 16.40
CA GLY A 236 -3.25 12.30 16.95
C GLY A 236 -2.53 10.97 17.20
N GLY A 237 -3.24 9.84 17.06
CA GLY A 237 -2.72 8.48 17.26
C GLY A 237 -2.95 7.57 16.07
N THR A 238 -3.16 6.29 16.33
CA THR A 238 -3.34 5.26 15.29
C THR A 238 -4.76 5.27 14.73
N VAL A 239 -4.87 5.26 13.40
CA VAL A 239 -6.12 4.95 12.69
C VAL A 239 -6.06 3.51 12.21
N THR A 240 -6.83 2.63 12.85
CA THR A 240 -6.92 1.21 12.47
C THR A 240 -8.19 0.98 11.65
N GLY A 241 -8.04 0.51 10.42
CA GLY A 241 -9.17 0.17 9.56
C GLY A 241 -8.78 -0.90 8.56
N GLY A 242 -9.74 -1.70 8.10
CA GLY A 242 -9.47 -2.78 7.14
C GLY A 242 -9.14 -2.28 5.73
N LYS A 243 -9.67 -1.10 5.35
CA LYS A 243 -9.49 -0.52 4.01
C LYS A 243 -9.48 1.00 4.09
N LEU A 244 -8.48 1.63 3.48
CA LEU A 244 -8.47 3.06 3.19
C LEU A 244 -8.84 3.26 1.72
N VAL A 245 -9.89 4.06 1.47
CA VAL A 245 -10.25 4.52 0.12
C VAL A 245 -10.14 6.04 0.13
N SER A 246 -9.18 6.58 -0.64
CA SER A 246 -9.00 8.01 -0.81
C SER A 246 -9.29 8.41 -2.26
N ASN A 247 -10.10 9.44 -2.45
CA ASN A 247 -10.34 10.07 -3.74
C ASN A 247 -9.30 11.17 -4.06
N GLY A 248 -8.47 11.54 -3.07
CA GLY A 248 -7.39 12.52 -3.20
C GLY A 248 -6.06 11.96 -2.71
N ASP A 249 -5.14 12.85 -2.36
CA ASP A 249 -3.77 12.49 -1.98
C ASP A 249 -3.71 11.75 -0.64
N VAL A 250 -2.79 10.80 -0.54
CA VAL A 250 -2.38 10.16 0.72
C VAL A 250 -0.95 10.59 0.98
N ASN A 251 -0.77 11.56 1.89
CA ASN A 251 0.55 12.06 2.26
C ASN A 251 1.03 11.39 3.56
N ALA A 252 2.19 10.74 3.51
CA ALA A 252 2.87 10.19 4.67
C ALA A 252 4.12 11.03 4.95
N ALA A 253 4.15 11.75 6.08
CA ALA A 253 5.32 12.53 6.48
C ALA A 253 6.53 11.65 6.89
N GLY A 254 6.25 10.41 7.29
CA GLY A 254 7.27 9.39 7.58
C GLY A 254 7.23 8.25 6.58
N ASN A 255 7.55 7.05 7.04
CA ASN A 255 7.57 5.86 6.18
C ASN A 255 6.15 5.36 5.86
N ALA A 256 5.92 4.96 4.62
CA ALA A 256 4.74 4.22 4.19
C ALA A 256 5.11 2.75 3.95
N THR A 257 4.52 1.83 4.72
CA THR A 257 4.75 0.38 4.57
C THR A 257 3.53 -0.29 3.96
N ILE A 258 3.71 -1.04 2.87
CA ILE A 258 2.66 -1.80 2.19
C ILE A 258 3.05 -3.28 2.22
N ASN A 259 2.37 -4.08 3.06
CA ASN A 259 2.64 -5.51 3.18
C ASN A 259 2.10 -6.34 1.99
N GLY A 260 1.21 -5.75 1.19
CA GLY A 260 0.62 -6.35 -0.01
C GLY A 260 1.23 -5.80 -1.29
N THR A 261 0.40 -5.59 -2.30
CA THR A 261 0.81 -5.05 -3.59
C THR A 261 0.58 -3.54 -3.66
N LEU A 262 1.57 -2.80 -4.15
CA LEU A 262 1.38 -1.43 -4.65
C LEU A 262 1.10 -1.49 -6.16
N SER A 263 -0.09 -1.05 -6.59
CA SER A 263 -0.51 -1.01 -7.99
C SER A 263 -0.95 0.40 -8.39
N ALA A 264 -0.37 0.94 -9.46
CA ALA A 264 -0.73 2.24 -10.02
C ALA A 264 -1.35 2.05 -11.41
N ALA A 265 -2.64 1.69 -11.46
CA ALA A 265 -3.35 1.49 -12.72
C ALA A 265 -3.45 2.81 -13.51
N ALA A 266 -2.84 2.85 -14.69
CA ALA A 266 -2.72 4.05 -15.56
C ALA A 266 -2.05 5.28 -14.90
N GLY A 267 -1.45 5.11 -13.72
CA GLY A 267 -0.75 6.16 -12.99
C GLY A 267 0.76 6.16 -13.21
N ARG A 268 1.44 7.15 -12.65
CA ARG A 268 2.91 7.26 -12.65
C ARG A 268 3.44 7.07 -11.22
N VAL A 269 4.44 6.20 -11.06
CA VAL A 269 5.25 6.15 -9.83
C VAL A 269 6.49 7.01 -10.06
N THR A 270 6.73 7.98 -9.18
CA THR A 270 7.95 8.79 -9.24
C THR A 270 8.68 8.75 -7.92
N ALA A 271 9.90 8.25 -7.94
CA ALA A 271 10.82 8.30 -6.80
C ALA A 271 11.80 9.45 -7.00
N TRP A 272 11.91 10.34 -6.01
CA TRP A 272 12.87 11.43 -5.98
C TRP A 272 13.58 11.42 -4.64
N ASN A 273 14.87 11.74 -4.63
CA ASN A 273 15.61 12.04 -3.42
C ASN A 273 16.03 13.51 -3.47
N ASN A 274 15.75 14.24 -2.39
CA ASN A 274 16.14 15.66 -2.26
C ASN A 274 17.52 15.82 -1.57
N ALA A 275 18.15 14.72 -1.14
CA ALA A 275 19.54 14.70 -0.71
C ALA A 275 20.47 14.67 -1.93
N ALA A 276 21.59 15.38 -1.85
CA ALA A 276 22.46 15.72 -2.98
C ALA A 276 23.02 14.53 -3.79
N GLU A 277 23.00 13.30 -3.25
CA GLU A 277 23.47 12.06 -3.88
C GLU A 277 22.67 10.83 -3.41
N GLY A 278 22.49 9.81 -4.26
CA GLY A 278 22.21 8.43 -3.84
C GLY A 278 20.75 8.04 -3.56
N GLY A 279 19.77 8.69 -4.19
CA GLY A 279 18.38 8.23 -4.16
C GLY A 279 18.19 6.92 -4.93
N VAL A 280 18.15 5.80 -4.22
CA VAL A 280 17.95 4.48 -4.82
C VAL A 280 16.60 3.86 -4.48
N ILE A 281 15.98 3.19 -5.45
CA ILE A 281 14.93 2.21 -5.18
C ILE A 281 15.61 0.89 -4.89
N THR A 282 15.50 0.41 -3.65
CA THR A 282 16.05 -0.88 -3.24
C THR A 282 15.03 -1.99 -3.49
N MET A 283 15.44 -3.02 -4.20
CA MET A 283 14.73 -4.29 -4.35
C MET A 283 15.51 -5.37 -3.61
N GLN A 284 14.94 -5.96 -2.57
CA GLN A 284 15.56 -7.03 -1.81
C GLN A 284 14.94 -8.38 -2.17
N GLY A 285 15.77 -9.34 -2.57
CA GLY A 285 15.34 -10.73 -2.78
C GLY A 285 15.08 -11.46 -1.47
N ALA A 286 14.34 -12.57 -1.51
CA ALA A 286 14.04 -13.40 -0.32
C ALA A 286 15.30 -13.94 0.38
N ASN A 287 16.44 -13.99 -0.31
CA ASN A 287 17.75 -14.34 0.23
C ASN A 287 18.48 -13.16 0.91
N GLY A 288 17.84 -12.00 1.05
CA GLY A 288 18.40 -10.80 1.67
C GLY A 288 19.35 -9.99 0.77
N VAL A 289 19.54 -10.40 -0.49
CA VAL A 289 20.40 -9.68 -1.43
C VAL A 289 19.67 -8.48 -2.00
N ASN A 290 20.31 -7.31 -1.95
CA ASN A 290 19.76 -6.06 -2.48
C ASN A 290 20.23 -5.81 -3.91
N MET A 291 19.31 -5.29 -4.72
CA MET A 291 19.58 -4.62 -5.98
C MET A 291 19.05 -3.19 -5.87
N TYR A 292 19.80 -2.22 -6.39
CA TYR A 292 19.44 -0.82 -6.30
C TYR A 292 19.25 -0.24 -7.71
N VAL A 293 18.13 0.46 -7.91
CA VAL A 293 17.87 1.25 -9.12
C VAL A 293 18.12 2.71 -8.79
N GLU A 294 19.03 3.33 -9.52
CA GLU A 294 19.39 4.73 -9.37
C GLU A 294 19.14 5.47 -10.69
N ASN A 295 18.71 6.73 -10.59
CA ASN A 295 18.89 7.70 -11.68
C ASN A 295 20.02 8.65 -11.27
N LEU A 296 21.17 8.53 -11.93
CA LEU A 296 22.31 9.42 -11.71
C LEU A 296 22.49 10.32 -12.93
N ASN A 297 22.14 11.60 -12.79
CA ASN A 297 22.27 12.62 -13.84
C ASN A 297 21.66 12.18 -15.19
N GLY A 298 20.51 11.51 -15.16
CA GLY A 298 19.81 11.07 -16.36
C GLY A 298 20.22 9.68 -16.86
N THR A 299 21.19 9.03 -16.24
CA THR A 299 21.56 7.64 -16.51
C THR A 299 20.82 6.72 -15.55
N LEU A 300 20.06 5.77 -16.09
CA LEU A 300 19.51 4.66 -15.32
C LEU A 300 20.66 3.71 -14.95
N ARG A 301 20.83 3.41 -13.67
CA ARG A 301 21.84 2.46 -13.18
C ARG A 301 21.20 1.37 -12.34
N LEU A 302 21.58 0.12 -12.59
CA LEU A 302 21.46 -0.98 -11.65
C LEU A 302 22.80 -1.12 -10.93
N VAL A 303 22.80 -1.06 -9.60
CA VAL A 303 24.01 -1.18 -8.78
C VAL A 303 23.84 -2.24 -7.68
N ASN A 304 24.93 -2.86 -7.25
CA ASN A 304 24.92 -3.86 -6.17
C ASN A 304 25.00 -3.23 -4.76
N SER A 305 25.33 -1.95 -4.68
CA SER A 305 25.50 -1.16 -3.47
C SER A 305 25.27 0.32 -3.81
N PRO A 306 24.71 1.12 -2.89
CA PRO A 306 24.58 2.57 -3.09
C PRO A 306 25.93 3.28 -3.28
N TRP A 307 27.03 2.65 -2.87
CA TRP A 307 28.35 3.28 -2.74
C TRP A 307 29.42 2.80 -3.72
N ASN A 308 29.07 1.94 -4.70
CA ASN A 308 29.85 1.53 -5.89
C ASN A 308 29.83 0.01 -6.13
N ALA A 309 29.02 -0.44 -7.09
CA ALA A 309 29.48 -1.15 -8.28
C ALA A 309 28.34 -1.18 -9.31
N GLN A 310 28.62 -0.70 -10.51
CA GLN A 310 27.68 -0.67 -11.64
C GLN A 310 27.50 -2.08 -12.18
N LEU A 311 26.25 -2.53 -12.33
CA LEU A 311 25.88 -3.81 -12.94
C LEU A 311 25.40 -3.62 -14.38
N LEU A 312 24.51 -2.66 -14.58
CA LEU A 312 23.92 -2.30 -15.89
C LEU A 312 23.61 -0.81 -15.90
N THR A 313 23.85 -0.11 -17.01
CA THR A 313 23.38 1.27 -17.20
C THR A 313 22.75 1.48 -18.55
N VAL A 314 21.81 2.41 -18.60
CA VAL A 314 21.27 2.99 -19.83
C VAL A 314 21.34 4.51 -19.71
N ASP A 315 22.11 5.15 -20.57
CA ASP A 315 22.20 6.62 -20.59
C ASP A 315 21.07 7.26 -21.41
N GLN A 316 21.05 8.60 -21.46
CA GLN A 316 20.03 9.36 -22.19
C GLN A 316 20.07 9.16 -23.72
N SER A 317 21.19 8.67 -24.26
CA SER A 317 21.34 8.35 -25.68
C SER A 317 20.95 6.90 -25.99
N GLY A 318 20.57 6.12 -24.97
CA GLY A 318 20.24 4.70 -25.10
C GLY A 318 21.45 3.77 -25.07
N ASN A 319 22.65 4.28 -24.77
CA ASN A 319 23.83 3.44 -24.66
C ASN A 319 23.69 2.52 -23.46
N THR A 320 23.89 1.22 -23.68
CA THR A 320 23.79 0.20 -22.64
C THR A 320 25.16 -0.32 -22.26
N VAL A 321 25.54 -0.24 -20.98
CA VAL A 321 26.80 -0.79 -20.45
C VAL A 321 26.47 -1.84 -19.40
N ALA A 322 26.88 -3.09 -19.64
CA ALA A 322 26.75 -4.20 -18.69
C ALA A 322 28.11 -4.57 -18.12
N ASN A 323 28.23 -4.62 -16.80
CA ASN A 323 29.41 -5.10 -16.10
C ASN A 323 29.25 -6.60 -15.81
N GLY A 324 29.49 -7.40 -16.84
CA GLY A 324 29.26 -8.85 -16.85
C GLY A 324 28.84 -9.35 -18.23
N GLY A 325 28.50 -10.63 -18.33
CA GLY A 325 27.98 -11.20 -19.57
C GLY A 325 26.52 -10.78 -19.83
N VAL A 326 26.22 -10.25 -21.01
CA VAL A 326 24.84 -10.19 -21.51
C VAL A 326 24.50 -11.60 -22.02
N SER A 327 23.72 -12.34 -21.25
CA SER A 327 23.28 -13.71 -21.55
C SER A 327 21.75 -13.81 -21.52
N SER A 328 21.13 -14.49 -22.48
CA SER A 328 19.72 -14.87 -22.38
C SER A 328 19.60 -16.35 -22.04
N THR A 329 19.25 -16.68 -20.79
CA THR A 329 19.09 -18.06 -20.34
C THR A 329 17.66 -18.55 -20.56
N ASN A 330 17.47 -19.61 -21.36
CA ASN A 330 16.33 -20.50 -21.16
C ASN A 330 16.70 -21.51 -20.06
N ALA A 331 15.76 -21.86 -19.20
CA ALA A 331 15.94 -22.95 -18.24
C ALA A 331 15.92 -24.30 -18.98
N PRO A 332 16.77 -25.30 -18.65
CA PRO A 332 18.12 -25.31 -18.09
C PRO A 332 19.13 -25.70 -19.19
N GLY A 333 19.91 -24.75 -19.68
CA GLY A 333 20.95 -25.01 -20.67
C GLY A 333 21.58 -23.71 -21.10
N TYR A 334 22.81 -23.75 -21.59
CA TYR A 334 23.56 -22.60 -22.12
C TYR A 334 22.70 -21.80 -23.11
N GLY A 335 21.97 -20.82 -22.60
CA GLY A 335 21.15 -19.96 -23.42
C GLY A 335 22.06 -18.96 -24.12
N GLN A 336 22.21 -19.12 -25.42
CA GLN A 336 22.82 -18.11 -26.28
C GLN A 336 22.02 -16.82 -26.16
N THR A 337 22.71 -15.68 -25.98
CA THR A 337 22.19 -14.37 -26.41
C THR A 337 21.90 -14.48 -27.90
N THR A 338 20.65 -14.80 -28.21
CA THR A 338 20.19 -14.96 -29.59
C THR A 338 19.80 -13.57 -30.07
N LEU A 339 20.67 -12.97 -30.89
CA LEU A 339 20.28 -11.79 -31.67
C LEU A 339 19.32 -12.28 -32.77
N ASN A 340 18.03 -12.29 -32.46
CA ASN A 340 17.02 -12.87 -33.35
C ASN A 340 16.75 -11.99 -34.58
N GLN A 341 16.32 -12.66 -35.65
CA GLN A 341 15.87 -12.13 -36.94
C GLN A 341 16.93 -11.44 -37.83
N TRP A 342 17.77 -10.53 -37.31
CA TRP A 342 18.73 -9.76 -38.13
C TRP A 342 20.09 -9.43 -37.48
N GLY A 343 20.43 -10.00 -36.32
CA GLY A 343 21.77 -9.82 -35.73
C GLY A 343 22.05 -8.41 -35.17
N LEU A 344 23.33 -8.00 -35.17
CA LEU A 344 23.76 -6.61 -34.92
C LEU A 344 23.66 -5.83 -36.24
N ALA A 345 22.81 -4.81 -36.31
CA ALA A 345 22.67 -3.93 -37.47
C ALA A 345 23.01 -2.49 -37.07
N SER A 346 23.76 -1.79 -37.92
CA SER A 346 24.16 -0.39 -37.73
C SER A 346 24.16 0.34 -39.07
N THR A 347 23.86 1.64 -39.05
CA THR A 347 24.07 2.53 -40.21
C THR A 347 25.52 3.01 -40.34
N GLY A 348 26.38 2.64 -39.39
CA GLY A 348 27.83 2.88 -39.40
C GLY A 348 28.62 1.61 -39.06
N ASP A 349 29.89 1.78 -38.71
CA ASP A 349 30.78 0.66 -38.39
C ASP A 349 30.35 -0.06 -37.10
N ILE A 350 30.59 -1.38 -37.06
CA ILE A 350 30.40 -2.22 -35.87
C ILE A 350 31.76 -2.74 -35.43
N TYR A 351 32.20 -2.34 -34.24
CA TYR A 351 33.43 -2.83 -33.64
C TYR A 351 33.15 -3.94 -32.63
N VAL A 352 33.79 -5.10 -32.80
CA VAL A 352 33.79 -6.21 -31.83
C VAL A 352 35.23 -6.44 -31.41
N GLU A 353 35.62 -5.84 -30.29
CA GLU A 353 37.00 -5.84 -29.82
C GLU A 353 37.10 -6.45 -28.42
N PRO A 354 37.70 -7.65 -28.29
CA PRO A 354 38.14 -8.16 -26.99
C PRO A 354 39.22 -7.26 -26.39
N ALA A 355 39.30 -7.18 -25.07
CA ALA A 355 40.39 -6.48 -24.39
C ALA A 355 41.76 -7.09 -24.73
N ASN A 356 42.83 -6.31 -24.54
CA ASN A 356 44.20 -6.73 -24.83
C ASN A 356 44.53 -8.09 -24.16
N GLY A 357 45.05 -9.03 -24.95
CA GLY A 357 45.39 -10.38 -24.50
C GLY A 357 44.25 -11.40 -24.56
N HIS A 358 43.05 -11.00 -25.01
CA HIS A 358 41.88 -11.88 -25.12
C HIS A 358 41.50 -12.20 -26.57
N ASN A 359 40.76 -13.29 -26.76
CA ASN A 359 40.37 -13.82 -28.07
C ASN A 359 38.86 -13.64 -28.32
N LEU A 360 38.49 -13.38 -29.57
CA LEU A 360 37.11 -13.51 -30.04
C LEU A 360 36.86 -14.96 -30.48
N ASN A 361 36.01 -15.67 -29.74
CA ASN A 361 35.62 -17.04 -30.06
C ASN A 361 34.25 -17.04 -30.72
N LEU A 362 34.17 -17.49 -31.98
CA LEU A 362 32.92 -17.71 -32.71
C LEU A 362 32.66 -19.20 -32.81
N SER A 363 31.70 -19.72 -32.05
CA SER A 363 31.35 -21.14 -32.03
C SER A 363 29.83 -21.30 -31.99
N THR A 364 29.35 -22.37 -32.62
CA THR A 364 28.02 -22.90 -32.31
C THR A 364 28.01 -23.51 -30.90
N THR A 365 26.83 -23.82 -30.36
CA THR A 365 26.66 -24.33 -29.00
C THR A 365 27.63 -25.50 -28.72
N ALA A 366 28.39 -25.38 -27.63
CA ALA A 366 29.25 -26.42 -27.05
C ALA A 366 30.50 -26.86 -27.85
N TRP A 367 31.14 -25.97 -28.64
CA TRP A 367 32.43 -26.26 -29.33
C TRP A 367 32.41 -27.54 -30.18
N ASN A 368 31.25 -27.88 -30.71
CA ASN A 368 31.00 -29.16 -31.40
C ASN A 368 31.64 -29.24 -32.80
N GLY A 369 32.38 -28.20 -33.23
CA GLY A 369 33.02 -28.13 -34.55
C GLY A 369 32.05 -27.98 -35.71
N THR A 370 30.79 -27.62 -35.47
CA THR A 370 29.76 -27.46 -36.51
C THR A 370 29.39 -26.00 -36.74
N GLY A 371 28.73 -25.71 -37.87
CA GLY A 371 28.33 -24.36 -38.27
C GLY A 371 29.32 -23.72 -39.25
N GLN A 372 28.96 -22.53 -39.73
CA GLN A 372 29.76 -21.79 -40.72
C GLN A 372 29.84 -20.31 -40.33
N LEU A 373 31.01 -19.72 -40.53
CA LEU A 373 31.15 -18.25 -40.58
C LEU A 373 30.96 -17.81 -42.04
N ASN A 374 29.78 -17.27 -42.36
CA ASN A 374 29.50 -16.75 -43.69
C ASN A 374 29.74 -15.23 -43.75
N SER A 375 30.92 -14.82 -44.23
CA SER A 375 31.27 -13.40 -44.44
C SER A 375 30.94 -12.98 -45.87
N GLN A 376 29.97 -12.09 -46.04
CA GLN A 376 29.56 -11.54 -47.34
C GLN A 376 30.10 -10.13 -47.58
N PHE A 377 31.19 -9.76 -46.89
CA PHE A 377 31.88 -8.51 -47.15
C PHE A 377 32.68 -8.58 -48.45
N ALA A 378 32.85 -7.45 -49.13
CA ALA A 378 33.67 -7.37 -50.34
C ALA A 378 35.13 -7.78 -50.11
N GLN A 379 35.67 -7.54 -48.90
CA GLN A 379 37.03 -7.89 -48.50
C GLN A 379 37.06 -8.28 -47.02
N ASN A 380 37.94 -9.21 -46.67
CA ASN A 380 38.28 -9.56 -45.29
C ASN A 380 39.79 -9.32 -45.08
N TRP A 381 40.14 -8.45 -44.14
CA TRP A 381 41.53 -8.08 -43.85
C TRP A 381 42.05 -8.81 -42.61
N PHE A 382 43.10 -9.60 -42.76
CA PHE A 382 43.77 -10.29 -41.66
C PHE A 382 45.21 -9.75 -41.53
N GLN A 383 45.59 -9.24 -40.36
CA GLN A 383 46.94 -8.69 -40.15
C GLN A 383 48.02 -9.76 -40.08
N HIS A 384 47.67 -10.98 -39.64
CA HIS A 384 48.62 -12.07 -39.41
C HIS A 384 48.22 -13.32 -40.20
N ARG A 385 48.14 -14.47 -39.54
CA ARG A 385 47.94 -15.77 -40.19
C ARG A 385 46.46 -16.12 -40.30
N VAL A 386 46.11 -16.80 -41.39
CA VAL A 386 44.89 -17.59 -41.53
C VAL A 386 45.28 -19.06 -41.37
N VAL A 387 44.70 -19.75 -40.39
CA VAL A 387 45.00 -21.15 -40.08
C VAL A 387 43.72 -21.97 -40.23
N ALA A 388 43.77 -23.02 -41.04
CA ALA A 388 42.70 -24.01 -41.19
C ALA A 388 43.18 -25.37 -40.68
N ASN A 389 42.30 -26.13 -40.03
CA ASN A 389 42.64 -27.47 -39.53
C ASN A 389 42.74 -28.51 -40.65
N GLU A 390 41.97 -28.34 -41.73
CA GLU A 390 41.89 -29.29 -42.84
C GLU A 390 42.41 -28.67 -44.14
N TYR A 391 41.62 -27.84 -44.81
CA TYR A 391 41.97 -27.26 -46.11
C TYR A 391 41.65 -25.77 -46.19
N LEU A 392 42.43 -25.04 -47.01
CA LEU A 392 42.08 -23.71 -47.48
C LEU A 392 41.55 -23.82 -48.91
N GLN A 393 40.29 -23.44 -49.11
CA GLN A 393 39.67 -23.44 -50.43
C GLN A 393 39.63 -22.02 -51.00
N VAL A 394 40.16 -21.85 -52.21
CA VAL A 394 40.08 -20.60 -52.98
C VAL A 394 39.17 -20.87 -54.18
N ASN A 395 38.08 -20.10 -54.30
CA ASN A 395 37.12 -20.24 -55.39
C ASN A 395 37.34 -19.24 -56.53
N GLY A 396 38.26 -18.29 -56.37
CA GLY A 396 38.61 -17.36 -57.44
C GLY A 396 39.32 -18.10 -58.57
N GLY A 397 38.77 -18.03 -59.79
CA GLY A 397 39.31 -18.64 -60.98
C GLY A 397 40.20 -17.68 -61.79
N ALA A 398 41.33 -18.17 -62.29
CA ALA A 398 42.20 -17.44 -63.20
C ALA A 398 42.73 -18.36 -64.32
N SER A 399 43.15 -17.77 -65.43
CA SER A 399 43.78 -18.51 -66.53
C SER A 399 45.29 -18.28 -66.53
N PRO A 400 46.13 -19.32 -66.70
CA PRO A 400 47.57 -19.14 -66.81
C PRO A 400 47.95 -18.13 -67.91
N ASN A 401 49.04 -17.39 -67.69
CA ASN A 401 49.60 -16.38 -68.61
C ASN A 401 48.72 -15.17 -68.89
N THR A 402 47.64 -14.98 -68.14
CA THR A 402 46.82 -13.77 -68.23
C THR A 402 47.26 -12.73 -67.20
N SER A 403 46.93 -11.46 -67.45
CA SER A 403 47.28 -10.36 -66.56
C SER A 403 46.60 -10.48 -65.20
N CYS A 404 47.30 -10.10 -64.14
CA CYS A 404 46.79 -10.11 -62.77
C CYS A 404 47.30 -8.90 -61.97
N SER A 405 46.55 -8.51 -60.94
CA SER A 405 46.95 -7.49 -59.98
C SER A 405 46.14 -7.64 -58.69
N PRO A 406 46.71 -7.35 -57.52
CA PRO A 406 48.14 -7.06 -57.28
C PRO A 406 48.99 -8.34 -57.31
N ASN A 407 50.32 -8.21 -57.35
CA ASN A 407 51.21 -9.35 -57.19
C ASN A 407 50.99 -10.03 -55.82
N GLY A 408 51.15 -11.36 -55.78
CA GLY A 408 51.05 -12.15 -54.55
C GLY A 408 49.66 -12.72 -54.24
N ILE A 409 48.63 -12.37 -55.01
CA ILE A 409 47.32 -13.05 -54.91
C ILE A 409 47.39 -14.48 -55.47
N ALA A 410 46.51 -15.33 -54.96
CA ALA A 410 46.35 -16.72 -55.39
C ALA A 410 44.95 -16.96 -55.95
N ALA A 411 44.87 -17.87 -56.92
CA ALA A 411 43.65 -18.33 -57.55
C ALA A 411 43.78 -19.81 -57.89
N VAL A 412 42.67 -20.47 -58.22
CA VAL A 412 42.70 -21.77 -58.88
C VAL A 412 42.59 -21.57 -60.40
N ASN A 413 43.08 -22.52 -61.17
CA ASN A 413 42.89 -22.50 -62.62
C ASN A 413 41.39 -22.61 -62.92
N ALA A 414 40.90 -21.68 -63.75
CA ALA A 414 39.48 -21.54 -64.09
C ALA A 414 38.92 -22.75 -64.85
N ASP A 415 39.78 -23.66 -65.31
CA ASP A 415 39.40 -24.93 -65.94
C ASP A 415 38.87 -26.00 -64.96
N GLY A 416 38.92 -25.73 -63.66
CA GLY A 416 38.46 -26.67 -62.63
C GLY A 416 39.46 -27.79 -62.31
N SER A 417 40.68 -27.74 -62.84
CA SER A 417 41.74 -28.73 -62.57
C SER A 417 42.25 -28.72 -61.12
N GLY A 418 41.93 -27.67 -60.35
CA GLY A 418 42.47 -27.46 -59.01
C GLY A 418 43.93 -27.01 -58.99
N GLN A 419 44.54 -26.73 -60.15
CA GLN A 419 45.87 -26.16 -60.24
C GLN A 419 45.90 -24.78 -59.58
N TRP A 420 46.81 -24.58 -58.63
CA TRP A 420 46.99 -23.28 -58.00
C TRP A 420 47.82 -22.36 -58.88
N LEU A 421 47.36 -21.12 -58.98
CA LEU A 421 48.01 -20.02 -59.68
C LEU A 421 48.38 -18.94 -58.69
N ASN A 422 49.56 -18.34 -58.86
CA ASN A 422 49.98 -17.14 -58.14
C ASN A 422 50.24 -16.00 -59.12
N CYS A 423 49.86 -14.79 -58.72
CA CYS A 423 50.14 -13.59 -59.50
C CYS A 423 51.60 -13.16 -59.27
N VAL A 424 52.43 -13.31 -60.30
CA VAL A 424 53.86 -12.98 -60.25
C VAL A 424 54.19 -12.04 -61.40
N PHE A 425 54.77 -10.89 -61.07
CA PHE A 425 55.11 -9.83 -62.03
C PHE A 425 53.95 -9.47 -62.98
N GLY A 426 52.74 -9.37 -62.45
CA GLY A 426 51.53 -8.99 -63.17
C GLY A 426 50.94 -10.09 -64.05
N THR A 427 51.41 -11.33 -63.94
CA THR A 427 50.92 -12.47 -64.73
C THR A 427 50.58 -13.67 -63.84
N TRP A 428 49.45 -14.33 -64.11
CA TRP A 428 49.08 -15.59 -63.46
C TRP A 428 50.01 -16.71 -63.90
N LYS A 429 50.71 -17.33 -62.94
CA LYS A 429 51.61 -18.46 -63.18
C LYS A 429 51.24 -19.64 -62.29
N PRO A 430 51.42 -20.88 -62.74
CA PRO A 430 51.28 -22.03 -61.87
C PRO A 430 52.31 -22.00 -60.73
N ILE A 431 51.87 -22.43 -59.54
CA ILE A 431 52.79 -22.67 -58.43
C ILE A 431 53.72 -23.83 -58.83
N GLY A 432 55.02 -23.55 -58.90
CA GLY A 432 56.04 -24.44 -59.45
C GLY A 432 56.69 -23.93 -60.75
N GLY A 433 56.21 -22.80 -61.28
CA GLY A 433 56.82 -22.09 -62.41
C GLY A 433 56.19 -22.44 -63.77
N ASN A 434 56.80 -21.93 -64.84
CA ASN A 434 56.30 -22.11 -66.21
C ASN A 434 56.41 -23.55 -66.74
N LEU A 435 57.25 -24.40 -66.13
CA LEU A 435 57.45 -25.79 -66.56
C LEU A 435 57.21 -26.72 -65.37
N LEU A 436 56.00 -27.26 -65.28
CA LEU A 436 55.63 -28.19 -64.22
C LEU A 436 55.89 -29.63 -64.68
N ARG A 437 56.66 -30.41 -63.91
CA ARG A 437 56.91 -31.82 -64.22
C ARG A 437 55.74 -32.69 -63.74
N TYR A 438 55.15 -33.45 -64.64
CA TYR A 438 54.04 -34.37 -64.36
C TYR A 438 54.48 -35.84 -64.33
N GLY A 439 55.57 -36.18 -65.02
CA GLY A 439 56.11 -37.54 -65.05
C GLY A 439 57.62 -37.59 -65.08
N LYS A 440 58.19 -38.67 -64.54
CA LYS A 440 59.61 -39.00 -64.63
C LYS A 440 59.74 -40.48 -64.98
N TYR A 441 60.49 -40.77 -66.01
CA TYR A 441 60.68 -42.12 -66.55
C TYR A 441 62.16 -42.39 -66.79
N THR A 442 62.51 -43.67 -66.88
CA THR A 442 63.77 -44.13 -67.43
C THR A 442 63.47 -44.77 -68.77
N ALA A 443 64.24 -44.43 -69.80
CA ALA A 443 64.02 -44.89 -71.16
C ALA A 443 65.30 -45.45 -71.77
N THR A 444 65.15 -46.54 -72.52
CA THR A 444 66.11 -47.00 -73.53
C THR A 444 65.59 -46.63 -74.92
N HIS A 445 66.40 -46.85 -75.96
CA HIS A 445 65.94 -46.72 -77.34
C HIS A 445 64.63 -47.49 -77.57
N GLY A 446 63.63 -46.83 -78.17
CA GLY A 446 62.30 -47.39 -78.47
C GLY A 446 61.29 -47.29 -77.32
N THR A 447 61.66 -46.78 -76.14
CA THR A 447 60.74 -46.67 -75.01
C THR A 447 59.62 -45.66 -75.29
N TYR A 448 58.38 -46.05 -75.01
CA TYR A 448 57.20 -45.21 -75.12
C TYR A 448 56.92 -44.44 -73.82
N ILE A 449 56.76 -43.13 -73.94
CA ILE A 449 56.52 -42.20 -72.83
C ILE A 449 55.17 -41.51 -73.05
N PRO A 450 54.19 -41.67 -72.15
CA PRO A 450 52.88 -41.04 -72.30
C PRO A 450 52.96 -39.52 -72.13
N ALA A 451 52.13 -38.80 -72.88
CA ALA A 451 51.95 -37.37 -72.69
C ALA A 451 51.14 -37.08 -71.41
N PRO A 452 51.54 -36.09 -70.59
CA PRO A 452 50.76 -35.70 -69.43
C PRO A 452 49.48 -34.97 -69.86
N SER A 453 48.41 -35.13 -69.09
CA SER A 453 47.19 -34.31 -69.21
C SER A 453 47.44 -32.93 -68.61
N CYS A 454 47.68 -31.94 -69.46
CA CYS A 454 47.93 -30.58 -69.00
C CYS A 454 46.61 -29.83 -68.73
N PRO A 455 46.48 -29.17 -67.55
CA PRO A 455 45.51 -28.11 -67.34
C PRO A 455 45.51 -27.06 -68.47
N ALA A 456 44.38 -26.39 -68.65
CA ALA A 456 44.19 -25.40 -69.69
C ALA A 456 45.27 -24.31 -69.61
N GLY A 457 45.83 -23.96 -70.77
CA GLY A 457 46.99 -23.06 -70.90
C GLY A 457 48.34 -23.77 -70.89
N GLY A 458 48.38 -25.07 -70.58
CA GLY A 458 49.60 -25.88 -70.58
C GLY A 458 49.77 -26.68 -71.89
N THR A 459 50.98 -26.72 -72.41
CA THR A 459 51.37 -27.59 -73.53
C THR A 459 52.22 -28.75 -73.04
N ALA A 460 51.89 -29.97 -73.46
CA ALA A 460 52.65 -31.17 -73.10
C ALA A 460 54.06 -31.14 -73.73
N MET A 461 55.08 -31.33 -72.91
CA MET A 461 56.49 -31.27 -73.30
C MET A 461 57.28 -32.47 -72.77
N ILE A 462 58.38 -32.81 -73.44
CA ILE A 462 59.30 -33.88 -73.06
C ILE A 462 60.73 -33.35 -73.01
N VAL A 463 61.49 -33.73 -71.98
CA VAL A 463 62.94 -33.50 -71.89
C VAL A 463 63.62 -34.84 -71.71
N VAL A 464 64.48 -35.19 -72.65
CA VAL A 464 65.28 -36.43 -72.64
C VAL A 464 66.70 -36.07 -72.24
N THR A 465 67.17 -36.60 -71.10
CA THR A 465 68.54 -36.43 -70.63
C THR A 465 69.25 -37.79 -70.66
N PRO A 466 70.23 -38.02 -71.55
CA PRO A 466 70.98 -39.27 -71.56
C PRO A 466 71.74 -39.41 -70.23
N ALA A 467 71.68 -40.59 -69.61
CA ALA A 467 72.18 -40.82 -68.26
C ALA A 467 73.36 -41.80 -68.22
N ASN A 468 73.27 -42.93 -68.93
CA ASN A 468 74.38 -43.88 -69.06
C ASN A 468 74.51 -44.30 -70.51
N PHE A 469 75.68 -44.10 -71.11
CA PHE A 469 76.04 -44.65 -72.41
C PHE A 469 77.56 -44.86 -72.44
N SER A 470 77.99 -45.87 -73.20
CA SER A 470 79.40 -46.12 -73.48
C SER A 470 79.55 -46.19 -75.00
N VAL A 471 80.49 -45.42 -75.53
CA VAL A 471 80.77 -45.34 -76.96
C VAL A 471 82.28 -45.22 -77.19
N ASP A 472 82.76 -45.62 -78.37
CA ASP A 472 84.15 -45.39 -78.76
C ASP A 472 84.40 -43.89 -79.00
N THR A 473 85.65 -43.46 -78.91
CA THR A 473 86.14 -42.07 -79.03
C THR A 473 85.75 -41.34 -80.32
N THR A 474 85.24 -42.06 -81.32
CA THR A 474 84.82 -41.52 -82.63
C THR A 474 83.31 -41.53 -82.85
N THR A 475 82.52 -42.10 -81.93
CA THR A 475 81.07 -42.29 -82.12
C THR A 475 80.28 -41.08 -81.63
N THR A 476 79.36 -40.58 -82.45
CA THR A 476 78.40 -39.53 -82.06
C THR A 476 77.18 -40.16 -81.39
N VAL A 477 76.69 -39.55 -80.30
CA VAL A 477 75.45 -39.97 -79.63
C VAL A 477 74.32 -39.01 -79.97
N ASN A 478 73.31 -39.51 -80.66
CA ASN A 478 72.08 -38.79 -80.96
C ASN A 478 70.96 -39.29 -80.05
N TYR A 479 70.31 -38.36 -79.34
CA TYR A 479 69.20 -38.68 -78.45
C TYR A 479 68.06 -37.68 -78.59
N GLY A 480 66.87 -38.11 -78.21
CA GLY A 480 65.68 -37.27 -78.22
C GLY A 480 64.42 -38.12 -78.18
N ALA A 481 63.33 -37.55 -78.68
CA ALA A 481 62.04 -38.21 -78.76
C ALA A 481 61.30 -37.84 -80.05
N TRP A 482 60.54 -38.79 -80.59
CA TRP A 482 59.65 -38.59 -81.75
C TRP A 482 58.19 -38.60 -81.31
N GLY A 483 57.34 -37.85 -82.04
CA GLY A 483 55.89 -37.75 -81.79
C GLY A 483 55.47 -36.42 -81.16
N SER A 484 54.16 -36.16 -81.13
CA SER A 484 53.55 -34.96 -80.52
C SER A 484 52.99 -35.23 -79.11
N GLY A 485 53.40 -36.33 -78.48
CA GLY A 485 52.78 -36.85 -77.28
C GLY A 485 51.63 -37.81 -77.62
N PRO A 486 51.71 -39.10 -77.26
CA PRO A 486 52.84 -39.79 -76.61
C PRO A 486 54.14 -39.75 -77.45
N TRP A 487 55.27 -40.05 -76.80
CA TRP A 487 56.58 -39.96 -77.42
C TRP A 487 57.34 -41.28 -77.41
N THR A 488 58.15 -41.53 -78.44
CA THR A 488 59.10 -42.64 -78.47
C THR A 488 60.53 -42.11 -78.36
N VAL A 489 61.24 -42.54 -77.33
CA VAL A 489 62.62 -42.11 -77.05
C VAL A 489 63.58 -42.82 -77.99
N TYR A 490 64.50 -42.07 -78.60
CA TYR A 490 65.60 -42.64 -79.37
C TYR A 490 66.94 -42.31 -78.71
N ILE A 491 67.82 -43.32 -78.66
CA ILE A 491 69.23 -43.18 -78.29
C ILE A 491 70.00 -44.01 -79.31
N VAL A 492 70.66 -43.35 -80.25
CA VAL A 492 71.29 -43.98 -81.43
C VAL A 492 72.67 -43.38 -81.69
N ASP A 493 73.48 -44.07 -82.49
CA ASP A 493 74.76 -43.56 -82.96
C ASP A 493 74.62 -42.55 -84.13
N GLY A 494 75.75 -42.13 -84.71
CA GLY A 494 75.80 -41.27 -85.89
C GLY A 494 75.22 -41.88 -87.17
N ALA A 495 75.02 -43.20 -87.21
CA ALA A 495 74.45 -43.96 -88.32
C ALA A 495 72.99 -44.40 -88.06
N SER A 496 72.36 -43.89 -86.99
CA SER A 496 71.00 -44.23 -86.56
C SER A 496 70.82 -45.67 -86.03
N SER A 497 71.89 -46.35 -85.62
CA SER A 497 71.81 -47.66 -84.98
C SER A 497 71.55 -47.52 -83.46
N PRO A 498 70.68 -48.35 -82.85
CA PRO A 498 70.44 -48.30 -81.40
C PRO A 498 71.70 -48.56 -80.58
N LEU A 499 71.96 -47.69 -79.60
CA LEU A 499 73.02 -47.89 -78.61
C LEU A 499 72.50 -48.80 -77.48
N TRP A 500 72.70 -50.11 -77.63
CA TRP A 500 72.20 -51.10 -76.66
C TRP A 500 72.88 -50.95 -75.28
N GLY A 501 72.06 -50.93 -74.23
CA GLY A 501 72.50 -50.65 -72.85
C GLY A 501 72.53 -49.16 -72.49
N ALA A 502 72.34 -48.25 -73.45
CA ALA A 502 72.22 -46.83 -73.17
C ALA A 502 70.85 -46.50 -72.53
N THR A 503 70.85 -45.60 -71.54
CA THR A 503 69.66 -45.18 -70.80
C THR A 503 69.56 -43.65 -70.73
N ALA A 504 68.34 -43.14 -70.69
CA ALA A 504 68.03 -41.73 -70.49
C ALA A 504 67.02 -41.56 -69.35
N ALA A 505 67.18 -40.47 -68.60
CA ALA A 505 66.14 -39.95 -67.72
C ALA A 505 65.22 -39.03 -68.53
N VAL A 506 63.92 -39.30 -68.50
CA VAL A 506 62.93 -38.56 -69.28
C VAL A 506 61.95 -37.88 -68.33
N GLY A 507 61.84 -36.57 -68.43
CA GLY A 507 60.79 -35.81 -67.74
C GLY A 507 59.69 -35.44 -68.72
N THR A 508 58.43 -35.59 -68.32
CA THR A 508 57.29 -35.00 -69.03
C THR A 508 56.75 -33.82 -68.25
N TYR A 509 56.41 -32.75 -68.96
CA TYR A 509 56.06 -31.46 -68.39
C TYR A 509 54.80 -30.89 -69.02
N CYS A 510 54.17 -29.96 -68.29
CA CYS A 510 53.23 -29.01 -68.85
C CYS A 510 53.88 -27.62 -68.83
N GLY A 511 54.09 -27.07 -70.01
CA GLY A 511 54.66 -25.73 -70.22
C GLY A 511 53.56 -24.69 -70.34
N TYR A 512 53.63 -23.64 -69.52
CA TYR A 512 52.71 -22.51 -69.46
C TYR A 512 53.43 -21.22 -69.87
#